data_AF-A0A848LZQ0-F1
#
_entry.id   AF-A0A848LZQ0-F1
#
_cell.length_a   1.000
_cell.length_b   1.000
_cell.length_c   1.000
_cell.angle_alpha   90.00
_cell.angle_beta   90.00
_cell.angle_gamma   90.00
#
_symmetry.space_group_name_H-M   'P 1'
#
loop_
_entity.id
_entity.type
_entity.pdbx_description
1 polymer ?
#
loop_
_entity_poly.entity_id
_entity_poly.type
_entity_poly.pdbx_seq_one_letter_code
_entity_poly.pdbx_strand_id
1 'polypeptide(L)'
;MRNDRLGVVLLPLVGILAACGSDEGPPGNPALNLTVSWRGEPAEYCATGTRLLQGDVQGDTPDEVEVTRNGTRVSAITPPYQFLVNCDQESESTLDFRIRARIGSRWASSETKQVFIDRTPPSVSLVSPREMDGIRKDSPIVLSFSEPIQGFHPNHVSLSDDSGSLAHSASLSEDRRWVTVVPSAPLRVPSKVRVSLFGGVITDNAGHPLREERASYSWEVLPFARAGKPVPLSATALARRPSGAPWSVARASATGALQVRRWTQAGWVDFGGPIPSGGQGVALALTRDERPVVASLERDPEGEKFVRVTHWKQNGGWEQVGGPLLPSADGWSSTEKLSMAVDSQGHPTVAWQEYSTVQVRRWTGTAWEALGAPIGDFLNPAANPVVAVDSRDRVVLAYSMKLQSTSYMRVFVQVWQDGTWTAVGASLGGERVSSLDEVALVLGPDDAPILAWNERFNEDQLFVSRWANGAWASPRLLRTGKSLNLSLATDANGRTLLAWVMVVPAEVGHQSKVYTARFEQGTWSDAAVACVGYGSIATFSQDGTPMLWANTGTGSYDMFIEH
;
A
#
# COMPACT_ATOMS: atom_id res chain seq x y z
N MET A 1 38.70 34.87 0.85
CA MET A 1 39.84 34.49 1.71
C MET A 1 40.36 33.17 1.15
N ARG A 2 41.34 33.15 0.22
CA ARG A 2 42.82 33.01 0.43
C ARG A 2 43.14 31.87 1.41
N ASN A 3 43.90 30.81 1.08
CA ASN A 3 45.18 30.66 0.36
C ASN A 3 45.30 29.20 -0.19
N ASP A 4 45.81 28.95 -1.41
CA ASP A 4 47.23 28.75 -1.86
C ASP A 4 47.89 27.51 -1.21
N ARG A 5 48.65 26.58 -1.84
CA ARG A 5 49.37 26.33 -3.13
C ARG A 5 49.88 24.86 -3.02
N LEU A 6 50.42 24.11 -3.99
CA LEU A 6 51.40 24.32 -5.05
C LEU A 6 51.37 23.08 -5.98
N GLY A 7 51.51 23.28 -7.29
CA GLY A 7 51.83 22.21 -8.25
C GLY A 7 53.29 22.30 -8.69
N VAL A 8 53.85 21.22 -9.23
CA VAL A 8 54.99 21.24 -10.16
C VAL A 8 54.90 20.04 -11.12
N VAL A 9 54.95 20.34 -12.41
CA VAL A 9 55.16 19.44 -13.56
C VAL A 9 56.66 19.36 -13.83
N LEU A 10 57.21 18.17 -14.13
CA LEU A 10 58.57 18.02 -14.65
C LEU A 10 58.68 16.83 -15.63
N LEU A 11 59.14 17.14 -16.84
CA LEU A 11 59.77 16.33 -17.89
C LEU A 11 60.92 17.21 -18.43
N PRO A 12 61.95 16.73 -19.17
CA PRO A 12 62.46 15.36 -19.43
C PRO A 12 64.03 15.28 -19.39
N LEU A 13 64.58 14.19 -19.96
CA LEU A 13 65.94 13.96 -20.51
C LEU A 13 67.07 13.31 -19.67
N VAL A 14 67.34 12.05 -20.03
CA VAL A 14 68.63 11.46 -20.48
C VAL A 14 69.92 11.83 -19.75
N GLY A 15 70.52 10.84 -19.09
CA GLY A 15 71.93 10.77 -18.75
C GLY A 15 72.45 9.33 -18.93
N ILE A 16 73.33 9.15 -19.90
CA ILE A 16 74.07 7.91 -20.20
C ILE A 16 75.16 7.73 -19.14
N LEU A 17 75.23 6.55 -18.51
CA LEU A 17 76.41 6.06 -17.81
C LEU A 17 76.63 4.61 -18.23
N ALA A 18 77.67 4.40 -19.03
CA ALA A 18 78.20 3.09 -19.36
C ALA A 18 78.89 2.50 -18.12
N ALA A 19 78.49 1.29 -17.74
CA ALA A 19 79.27 0.42 -16.88
C ALA A 19 79.37 -0.95 -17.56
N CYS A 20 80.58 -1.33 -17.95
CA CYS A 20 80.94 -2.69 -18.30
C CYS A 20 80.68 -3.60 -17.10
N GLY A 21 79.88 -4.64 -17.31
CA GLY A 21 79.67 -5.73 -16.37
C GLY A 21 79.06 -6.88 -17.13
N SER A 22 79.92 -7.75 -17.65
CA SER A 22 79.55 -9.03 -18.22
C SER A 22 79.06 -9.96 -17.11
N ASP A 23 77.76 -10.05 -16.95
CA ASP A 23 77.12 -11.19 -16.30
C ASP A 23 76.18 -11.83 -17.32
N GLU A 24 76.63 -12.95 -17.89
CA GLU A 24 75.74 -13.90 -18.54
C GLU A 24 74.78 -14.43 -17.46
N GLY A 25 73.59 -13.84 -17.39
CA GLY A 25 72.47 -14.41 -16.66
C GLY A 25 72.19 -15.83 -17.19
N PRO A 26 71.78 -16.77 -16.32
CA PRO A 26 71.50 -18.14 -16.75
C PRO A 26 70.44 -18.13 -17.86
N PRO A 27 70.47 -19.09 -18.80
CA PRO A 27 69.53 -19.10 -19.91
C PRO A 27 68.11 -19.00 -19.38
N GLY A 28 67.40 -17.93 -19.75
CA GLY A 28 65.99 -17.78 -19.44
C GLY A 28 65.25 -19.02 -19.90
N ASN A 29 64.57 -19.68 -18.96
CA ASN A 29 63.72 -20.83 -19.24
C ASN A 29 62.78 -20.44 -20.40
N PRO A 30 62.84 -21.08 -21.58
CA PRO A 30 62.07 -20.65 -22.73
C PRO A 30 60.58 -20.60 -22.34
N ALA A 31 59.90 -19.49 -22.65
CA ALA A 31 58.46 -19.40 -22.41
C ALA A 31 57.77 -20.57 -23.15
N LEU A 32 56.79 -21.21 -22.49
CA LEU A 32 56.01 -22.27 -23.14
C LEU A 32 55.23 -21.60 -24.27
N ASN A 33 55.65 -21.80 -25.52
CA ASN A 33 55.02 -21.20 -26.68
C ASN A 33 53.82 -22.05 -27.10
N LEU A 34 52.81 -22.12 -26.23
CA LEU A 34 51.61 -22.94 -26.41
C LEU A 34 50.37 -22.13 -26.00
N THR A 35 49.49 -21.84 -26.97
CA THR A 35 48.20 -21.19 -26.72
C THR A 35 47.09 -22.21 -26.94
N VAL A 36 46.19 -22.34 -25.95
CA VAL A 36 45.09 -23.31 -25.98
C VAL A 36 43.78 -22.57 -25.78
N SER A 37 42.83 -22.74 -26.68
CA SER A 37 41.51 -22.11 -26.59
C SER A 37 40.42 -23.01 -27.15
N TRP A 38 39.18 -22.75 -26.77
CA TRP A 38 38.01 -23.31 -27.43
C TRP A 38 37.61 -22.43 -28.62
N ARG A 39 37.10 -23.03 -29.70
CA ARG A 39 36.42 -22.30 -30.77
C ARG A 39 34.93 -22.13 -30.45
N GLY A 40 34.36 -21.03 -30.93
CA GLY A 40 32.95 -20.68 -30.75
C GLY A 40 32.66 -20.01 -29.41
N GLU A 41 31.38 -19.97 -29.05
CA GLU A 41 30.92 -19.32 -27.83
C GLU A 41 31.45 -20.02 -26.56
N PRO A 42 31.66 -19.26 -25.47
CA PRO A 42 32.12 -19.80 -24.19
C PRO A 42 31.08 -20.67 -23.48
N ALA A 43 29.82 -20.63 -23.92
CA ALA A 43 28.72 -21.43 -23.40
C ALA A 43 27.97 -22.17 -24.52
N GLU A 44 27.59 -23.41 -24.26
CA GLU A 44 26.73 -24.24 -25.11
C GLU A 44 25.52 -24.71 -24.29
N TYR A 45 24.35 -24.79 -24.93
CA TYR A 45 23.13 -25.28 -24.30
C TYR A 45 22.61 -26.52 -25.04
N CYS A 46 22.20 -27.54 -24.30
CA CYS A 46 21.63 -28.74 -24.89
C CYS A 46 20.66 -29.47 -23.97
N ALA A 47 19.52 -29.86 -24.55
CA ALA A 47 18.59 -30.81 -23.93
C ALA A 47 18.93 -32.26 -24.25
N THR A 48 19.19 -32.49 -25.54
CA THR A 48 19.40 -33.81 -26.14
C THR A 48 20.45 -33.77 -27.24
N GLY A 49 20.90 -34.95 -27.64
CA GLY A 49 21.86 -35.16 -28.70
C GLY A 49 23.31 -34.83 -28.30
N THR A 50 24.18 -34.73 -29.31
CA THR A 50 25.61 -34.55 -29.10
C THR A 50 26.07 -33.14 -29.47
N ARG A 51 26.90 -32.51 -28.63
CA ARG A 51 27.57 -31.23 -28.89
C ARG A 51 29.05 -31.46 -29.18
N LEU A 52 29.55 -30.85 -30.26
CA LEU A 52 30.96 -30.88 -30.62
C LEU A 52 31.68 -29.69 -30.00
N LEU A 53 32.59 -29.96 -29.06
CA LEU A 53 33.54 -28.98 -28.56
C LEU A 53 34.81 -29.06 -29.38
N GLN A 54 35.16 -27.95 -30.03
CA GLN A 54 36.29 -27.84 -30.95
C GLN A 54 37.41 -27.03 -30.30
N GLY A 55 38.54 -27.66 -30.05
CA GLY A 55 39.74 -27.02 -29.54
C GLY A 55 40.59 -26.35 -30.61
N ASP A 56 41.42 -25.40 -30.19
CA ASP A 56 42.50 -24.83 -30.98
C ASP A 56 43.77 -24.82 -30.13
N VAL A 57 44.83 -25.46 -30.61
CA VAL A 57 46.15 -25.50 -29.97
C VAL A 57 47.15 -24.93 -30.97
N GLN A 58 47.78 -23.82 -30.62
CA GLN A 58 48.72 -23.09 -31.47
C GLN A 58 50.09 -22.99 -30.79
N GLY A 59 51.15 -22.93 -31.62
CA GLY A 59 52.53 -22.83 -31.17
C GLY A 59 53.27 -24.16 -31.32
N ASP A 60 54.08 -24.52 -30.33
CA ASP A 60 54.90 -25.72 -30.32
C ASP A 60 54.03 -26.99 -30.25
N THR A 61 54.48 -28.10 -30.85
CA THR A 61 53.74 -29.36 -30.85
C THR A 61 53.68 -29.95 -29.44
N PRO A 62 52.49 -30.15 -28.84
CA PRO A 62 52.36 -30.72 -27.51
C PRO A 62 52.62 -32.24 -27.51
N ASP A 63 53.22 -32.73 -26.41
CA ASP A 63 53.37 -34.16 -26.13
C ASP A 63 52.01 -34.82 -25.89
N GLU A 64 51.06 -34.05 -25.34
CA GLU A 64 49.74 -34.53 -24.95
C GLU A 64 48.75 -33.38 -24.91
N VAL A 65 47.53 -33.64 -25.40
CA VAL A 65 46.39 -32.74 -25.25
C VAL A 65 45.24 -33.52 -24.65
N GLU A 66 44.59 -32.95 -23.64
CA GLU A 66 43.50 -33.58 -22.92
C GLU A 66 42.36 -32.62 -22.66
N VAL A 67 41.18 -33.19 -22.47
CA VAL A 67 40.00 -32.49 -22.00
C VAL A 67 39.77 -32.85 -20.55
N THR A 68 39.57 -31.83 -19.73
CA THR A 68 39.09 -31.96 -18.36
C THR A 68 37.64 -31.53 -18.28
N ARG A 69 36.86 -32.22 -17.46
CA ARG A 69 35.49 -31.92 -17.10
C ARG A 69 35.41 -31.73 -15.59
N ASN A 70 34.93 -30.58 -15.14
CA ASN A 70 34.87 -30.21 -13.72
C ASN A 70 36.23 -30.45 -13.01
N GLY A 71 37.33 -30.12 -13.71
CA GLY A 71 38.71 -30.31 -13.24
C GLY A 71 39.27 -31.73 -13.32
N THR A 72 38.45 -32.74 -13.64
CA THR A 72 38.90 -34.13 -13.78
C THR A 72 39.19 -34.45 -15.24
N ARG A 73 40.29 -35.13 -15.53
CA ARG A 73 40.62 -35.59 -16.89
C ARG A 73 39.55 -36.58 -17.38
N VAL A 74 38.98 -36.33 -18.56
CA VAL A 74 37.97 -37.22 -19.17
C VAL A 74 38.41 -37.85 -20.49
N SER A 75 39.32 -37.22 -21.23
CA SER A 75 39.82 -37.80 -22.49
C SER A 75 41.16 -37.20 -22.93
N ALA A 76 41.94 -37.97 -23.70
CA ALA A 76 43.05 -37.46 -24.51
C ALA A 76 42.56 -37.20 -25.93
N ILE A 77 42.93 -36.08 -26.53
CA ILE A 77 42.49 -35.67 -27.87
C ILE A 77 43.69 -35.35 -28.77
N THR A 78 43.56 -35.62 -30.07
CA THR A 78 44.58 -35.35 -31.11
C THR A 78 43.98 -34.44 -32.18
N PRO A 79 44.80 -33.76 -33.04
CA PRO A 79 44.26 -32.97 -34.15
C PRO A 79 43.23 -33.77 -34.96
N PRO A 80 42.02 -33.22 -35.22
CA PRO A 80 41.65 -31.80 -35.14
C PRO A 80 41.17 -31.32 -33.74
N TYR A 81 41.52 -31.94 -32.63
CA TYR A 81 41.19 -31.53 -31.25
C TYR A 81 39.68 -31.41 -30.98
N GLN A 82 38.96 -32.50 -31.27
CA GLN A 82 37.51 -32.57 -31.15
C GLN A 82 37.10 -33.40 -29.93
N PHE A 83 36.08 -32.95 -29.21
CA PHE A 83 35.47 -33.68 -28.12
C PHE A 83 33.94 -33.61 -28.22
N LEU A 84 33.29 -34.77 -28.10
CA LEU A 84 31.83 -34.87 -28.19
C LEU A 84 31.24 -34.99 -26.78
N VAL A 85 30.27 -34.13 -26.47
CA VAL A 85 29.46 -34.20 -25.25
C VAL A 85 28.10 -34.78 -25.62
N ASN A 86 27.77 -35.98 -25.14
CA ASN A 86 26.45 -36.57 -25.35
C ASN A 86 25.50 -36.13 -24.24
N CYS A 87 24.68 -35.13 -24.53
CA CYS A 87 23.77 -34.55 -23.54
C CYS A 87 22.66 -35.52 -23.11
N ASP A 88 22.37 -36.60 -23.86
CA ASP A 88 21.36 -37.59 -23.48
C ASP A 88 21.78 -38.48 -22.30
N GLN A 89 23.09 -38.62 -22.07
CA GLN A 89 23.63 -39.49 -21.01
C GLN A 89 23.96 -38.75 -19.72
N GLU A 90 23.79 -37.44 -19.72
CA GLU A 90 24.15 -36.59 -18.60
C GLU A 90 22.93 -36.20 -17.77
N SER A 91 23.15 -35.87 -16.50
CA SER A 91 22.11 -35.25 -15.67
C SER A 91 22.08 -33.74 -15.91
N GLU A 92 20.91 -33.12 -15.74
CA GLU A 92 20.77 -31.66 -15.81
C GLU A 92 21.76 -31.00 -14.84
N SER A 93 22.67 -30.22 -15.40
CA SER A 93 23.79 -29.61 -14.68
C SER A 93 24.58 -28.68 -15.60
N THR A 94 25.47 -27.89 -15.00
CA THR A 94 26.51 -27.16 -15.71
C THR A 94 27.79 -27.98 -15.69
N LEU A 95 28.38 -28.19 -16.87
CA LEU A 95 29.65 -28.89 -17.04
C LEU A 95 30.72 -27.92 -17.50
N ASP A 96 31.82 -27.85 -16.75
CA ASP A 96 32.96 -27.00 -17.08
C ASP A 96 34.02 -27.80 -17.83
N PHE A 97 34.31 -27.42 -19.07
CA PHE A 97 35.33 -28.06 -19.89
C PHE A 97 36.56 -27.16 -20.09
N ARG A 98 37.75 -27.74 -19.94
CA ARG A 98 39.02 -27.10 -20.32
C ARG A 98 39.86 -28.05 -21.15
N ILE A 99 40.54 -27.52 -22.17
CA ILE A 99 41.61 -28.22 -22.84
C ILE A 99 42.90 -27.91 -22.09
N ARG A 100 43.71 -28.94 -21.84
CA ARG A 100 45.08 -28.78 -21.35
C ARG A 100 46.03 -29.42 -22.35
N ALA A 101 47.14 -28.75 -22.63
CA ALA A 101 48.18 -29.26 -23.51
C ALA A 101 49.54 -29.21 -22.80
N ARG A 102 50.34 -30.28 -22.93
CA ARG A 102 51.60 -30.48 -22.20
C ARG A 102 52.79 -30.49 -23.14
N ILE A 103 53.88 -29.84 -22.73
CA ILE A 103 55.23 -30.02 -23.29
C ILE A 103 56.20 -30.25 -22.13
N GLY A 104 56.88 -31.39 -22.13
CA GLY A 104 57.68 -31.86 -21.00
C GLY A 104 56.84 -31.97 -19.73
N SER A 105 57.21 -31.23 -18.68
CA SER A 105 56.49 -31.16 -17.41
C SER A 105 55.50 -30.00 -17.30
N ARG A 106 55.36 -29.16 -18.34
CA ARG A 106 54.60 -27.90 -18.30
C ARG A 106 53.28 -28.03 -19.04
N TRP A 107 52.23 -27.43 -18.47
CA TRP A 107 50.88 -27.41 -19.04
C TRP A 107 50.46 -25.98 -19.41
N ALA A 108 49.84 -25.82 -20.59
CA ALA A 108 48.97 -24.69 -20.89
C ALA A 108 47.50 -25.15 -20.80
N SER A 109 46.59 -24.26 -20.41
CA SER A 109 45.16 -24.56 -20.29
C SER A 109 44.33 -23.48 -20.98
N SER A 110 43.19 -23.88 -21.54
CA SER A 110 42.20 -22.94 -22.04
C SER A 110 41.43 -22.28 -20.89
N GLU A 111 40.74 -21.19 -21.22
CA GLU A 111 39.57 -20.74 -20.47
C GLU A 111 38.51 -21.84 -20.38
N THR A 112 37.62 -21.73 -19.39
CA THR A 112 36.50 -22.67 -19.22
C THR A 112 35.46 -22.46 -20.33
N LYS A 113 35.06 -23.54 -21.00
CA LYS A 113 33.84 -23.59 -21.82
C LYS A 113 32.76 -24.34 -21.05
N GLN A 114 31.60 -23.72 -20.87
CA GLN A 114 30.49 -24.29 -20.12
C GLN A 114 29.51 -24.98 -21.06
N VAL A 115 29.04 -26.16 -20.67
CA VAL A 115 27.90 -26.83 -21.32
C VAL A 115 26.78 -26.94 -20.31
N PHE A 116 25.66 -26.28 -20.58
CA PHE A 116 24.45 -26.34 -19.77
C PHE A 116 23.53 -27.43 -20.31
N ILE A 117 23.34 -28.47 -19.51
CA ILE A 117 22.36 -29.51 -19.80
C ILE A 117 21.08 -29.14 -19.09
N ASP A 118 20.06 -28.86 -19.88
CA ASP A 118 18.77 -28.37 -19.43
C ASP A 118 17.68 -29.08 -20.22
N ARG A 119 16.69 -29.69 -19.57
CA ARG A 119 15.53 -30.35 -20.18
C ARG A 119 14.23 -29.81 -19.58
N THR A 120 14.30 -28.72 -18.83
CA THR A 120 13.16 -28.11 -18.15
C THR A 120 12.64 -26.97 -19.02
N PRO A 121 11.36 -26.98 -19.43
CA PRO A 121 10.82 -25.87 -20.20
C PRO A 121 10.71 -24.58 -19.38
N PRO A 122 10.93 -23.41 -20.00
CA PRO A 122 10.72 -22.13 -19.33
C PRO A 122 9.24 -21.97 -18.98
N SER A 123 8.94 -21.34 -17.85
CA SER A 123 7.56 -20.99 -17.46
C SER A 123 7.50 -19.58 -16.90
N VAL A 124 6.32 -18.96 -16.92
CA VAL A 124 6.12 -17.70 -16.20
C VAL A 124 6.10 -17.98 -14.70
N SER A 125 7.15 -17.57 -14.00
CA SER A 125 7.37 -17.87 -12.57
C SER A 125 6.72 -16.84 -11.65
N LEU A 126 6.61 -15.59 -12.09
CA LEU A 126 6.03 -14.50 -11.33
C LEU A 126 5.37 -13.48 -12.25
N VAL A 127 4.26 -12.92 -11.80
CA VAL A 127 3.69 -11.71 -12.39
C VAL A 127 3.62 -10.57 -11.38
N SER A 128 3.98 -9.37 -11.83
CA SER A 128 3.89 -8.13 -11.06
C SER A 128 3.09 -7.07 -11.82
N PRO A 129 2.18 -6.33 -11.18
CA PRO A 129 1.70 -6.53 -9.81
C PRO A 129 1.02 -7.90 -9.65
N ARG A 130 0.90 -8.40 -8.41
CA ARG A 130 0.14 -9.65 -8.18
C ARG A 130 -1.34 -9.39 -8.48
N GLU A 131 -2.09 -10.42 -8.86
CA GLU A 131 -3.52 -10.30 -9.24
C GLU A 131 -4.39 -9.60 -8.18
N MET A 132 -3.96 -9.63 -6.91
CA MET A 132 -4.67 -9.04 -5.77
C MET A 132 -4.15 -7.66 -5.31
N ASP A 133 -3.06 -7.13 -5.88
CA ASP A 133 -2.42 -5.93 -5.33
C ASP A 133 -3.19 -4.63 -5.65
N GLY A 134 -4.17 -4.69 -6.55
CA GLY A 134 -4.80 -3.51 -7.15
C GLY A 134 -3.79 -2.78 -8.04
N ILE A 135 -4.07 -2.69 -9.33
CA ILE A 135 -3.14 -2.06 -10.27
C ILE A 135 -3.44 -0.56 -10.40
N ARG A 136 -2.41 0.30 -10.28
CA ARG A 136 -2.56 1.71 -10.65
C ARG A 136 -2.82 1.81 -12.14
N LYS A 137 -3.57 2.81 -12.58
CA LYS A 137 -3.88 3.00 -14.01
C LYS A 137 -2.66 3.17 -14.93
N ASP A 138 -1.50 3.48 -14.37
CA ASP A 138 -0.22 3.72 -15.04
C ASP A 138 0.84 2.63 -14.76
N SER A 139 0.50 1.59 -14.00
CA SER A 139 1.48 0.56 -13.62
C SER A 139 1.91 -0.28 -14.82
N PRO A 140 3.23 -0.48 -15.04
CA PRO A 140 3.72 -1.51 -15.94
C PRO A 140 3.42 -2.90 -15.36
N ILE A 141 3.17 -3.87 -16.24
CA ILE A 141 2.96 -5.27 -15.89
C ILE A 141 4.23 -6.05 -16.28
N VAL A 142 4.79 -6.80 -15.35
CA VAL A 142 6.05 -7.55 -15.54
C VAL A 142 5.76 -9.05 -15.44
N LEU A 143 6.09 -9.79 -16.50
CA LEU A 143 6.08 -11.25 -16.54
C LEU A 143 7.51 -11.74 -16.34
N SER A 144 7.80 -12.45 -15.25
CA SER A 144 9.12 -13.03 -14.98
C SER A 144 9.13 -14.51 -15.33
N PHE A 145 10.23 -15.00 -15.88
CA PHE A 145 10.40 -16.37 -16.34
C PHE A 145 11.30 -17.18 -15.39
N SER A 146 11.12 -18.50 -15.35
CA SER A 146 11.98 -19.43 -14.59
C SER A 146 13.44 -19.41 -15.03
N GLU A 147 13.71 -18.98 -16.27
CA GLU A 147 14.99 -18.97 -16.98
C GLU A 147 15.01 -17.94 -18.12
N PRO A 148 16.19 -17.63 -18.72
CA PRO A 148 16.28 -16.71 -19.84
C PRO A 148 15.56 -17.25 -21.08
N ILE A 149 14.72 -16.45 -21.71
CA ILE A 149 13.98 -16.84 -22.92
C ILE A 149 14.61 -16.32 -24.21
N GLN A 150 14.21 -16.90 -25.35
CA GLN A 150 14.60 -16.57 -26.73
C GLN A 150 13.34 -16.40 -27.60
N GLY A 151 13.50 -15.74 -28.75
CA GLY A 151 12.42 -15.64 -29.76
C GLY A 151 11.26 -14.72 -29.37
N PHE A 152 11.38 -13.94 -28.29
CA PHE A 152 10.34 -13.00 -27.89
C PHE A 152 10.17 -11.86 -28.90
N HIS A 153 8.92 -11.55 -29.23
CA HIS A 153 8.53 -10.38 -30.00
C HIS A 153 7.34 -9.69 -29.30
N PRO A 154 7.22 -8.34 -29.33
CA PRO A 154 6.14 -7.63 -28.65
C PRO A 154 4.73 -8.11 -29.03
N ASN A 155 4.52 -8.55 -30.28
CA ASN A 155 3.22 -9.08 -30.75
C ASN A 155 2.80 -10.41 -30.09
N HIS A 156 3.67 -11.06 -29.30
CA HIS A 156 3.29 -12.21 -28.49
C HIS A 156 2.55 -11.81 -27.22
N VAL A 157 2.42 -10.52 -26.93
CA VAL A 157 1.66 -10.00 -25.81
C VAL A 157 0.37 -9.36 -26.33
N SER A 158 -0.72 -9.58 -25.62
CA SER A 158 -1.93 -8.75 -25.74
C SER A 158 -2.31 -8.16 -24.39
N LEU A 159 -2.81 -6.93 -24.45
CA LEU A 159 -3.42 -6.22 -23.32
C LEU A 159 -4.85 -5.86 -23.71
N SER A 160 -5.82 -6.12 -22.83
CA SER A 160 -7.23 -5.82 -23.08
C SER A 160 -7.96 -5.48 -21.78
N ASP A 161 -9.08 -4.78 -21.89
CA ASP A 161 -10.05 -4.61 -20.81
C ASP A 161 -11.47 -4.99 -21.25
N ASP A 162 -12.48 -4.66 -20.43
CA ASP A 162 -13.89 -4.95 -20.71
C ASP A 162 -14.44 -4.26 -21.98
N SER A 163 -13.72 -3.29 -22.58
CA SER A 163 -14.07 -2.71 -23.90
C SER A 163 -13.34 -3.33 -25.08
N GLY A 164 -12.32 -4.15 -24.84
CA GLY A 164 -11.53 -4.79 -25.89
C GLY A 164 -10.04 -4.52 -25.78
N SER A 165 -9.36 -4.57 -26.94
CA SER A 165 -7.89 -4.49 -27.01
C SER A 165 -7.36 -3.09 -26.65
N LEU A 166 -6.27 -3.06 -25.89
CA LEU A 166 -5.59 -1.84 -25.46
C LEU A 166 -4.23 -1.72 -26.15
N ALA A 167 -3.92 -0.51 -26.60
CA ALA A 167 -2.58 -0.19 -27.11
C ALA A 167 -1.55 -0.30 -25.98
N HIS A 168 -0.43 -0.95 -26.26
CA HIS A 168 0.64 -1.19 -25.31
C HIS A 168 1.99 -1.33 -26.00
N SER A 169 3.06 -1.25 -25.21
CA SER A 169 4.39 -1.70 -25.59
C SER A 169 4.80 -2.90 -24.74
N ALA A 170 5.67 -3.74 -25.26
CA ALA A 170 6.23 -4.88 -24.56
C ALA A 170 7.72 -4.97 -24.87
N SER A 171 8.55 -5.17 -23.85
CA SER A 171 10.02 -5.24 -23.98
C SER A 171 10.59 -6.35 -23.12
N LEU A 172 11.54 -7.10 -23.69
CA LEU A 172 12.32 -8.10 -22.97
C LEU A 172 13.53 -7.43 -22.31
N SER A 173 13.82 -7.82 -21.08
CA SER A 173 15.05 -7.45 -20.36
C SER A 173 16.31 -7.93 -21.05
N GLU A 174 17.43 -7.26 -20.75
CA GLU A 174 18.75 -7.60 -21.31
C GLU A 174 19.19 -9.02 -20.91
N ASP A 175 18.92 -9.44 -19.67
CA ASP A 175 19.17 -10.81 -19.18
C ASP A 175 18.09 -11.83 -19.61
N ARG A 176 17.09 -11.36 -20.37
CA ARG A 176 15.98 -12.15 -20.93
C ARG A 176 15.12 -12.87 -19.90
N ARG A 177 15.10 -12.38 -18.65
CA ARG A 177 14.38 -13.03 -17.53
C ARG A 177 12.99 -12.45 -17.26
N TRP A 178 12.66 -11.30 -17.81
CA TRP A 178 11.33 -10.71 -17.67
C TRP A 178 10.92 -9.84 -18.86
N VAL A 179 9.62 -9.82 -19.14
CA VAL A 179 8.97 -8.94 -20.11
C VAL A 179 8.21 -7.86 -19.37
N THR A 180 8.43 -6.60 -19.74
CA THR A 180 7.68 -5.44 -19.23
C THR A 180 6.66 -4.99 -20.26
N VAL A 181 5.39 -4.96 -19.87
CA VAL A 181 4.24 -4.52 -20.65
C VAL A 181 3.77 -3.17 -20.11
N VAL A 182 3.73 -2.15 -20.96
CA VAL A 182 3.36 -0.79 -20.58
C VAL A 182 2.15 -0.35 -21.40
N PRO A 183 0.99 -0.05 -20.79
CA PRO A 183 -0.15 0.55 -21.49
C PRO A 183 0.25 1.88 -22.14
N SER A 184 -0.19 2.14 -23.37
CA SER A 184 0.14 3.38 -24.08
C SER A 184 -0.67 4.60 -23.59
N ALA A 185 -1.73 4.36 -22.83
CA ALA A 185 -2.57 5.36 -22.18
C ALA A 185 -3.00 4.85 -20.80
N PRO A 186 -3.36 5.74 -19.86
CA PRO A 186 -3.87 5.33 -18.55
C PRO A 186 -5.06 4.37 -18.69
N LEU A 187 -5.02 3.27 -17.94
CA LEU A 187 -6.08 2.28 -17.91
C LEU A 187 -7.39 2.90 -17.41
N ARG A 188 -8.52 2.40 -17.91
CA ARG A 188 -9.85 2.86 -17.47
C ARG A 188 -10.14 2.37 -16.06
N VAL A 189 -10.89 3.19 -15.33
CA VAL A 189 -11.16 2.92 -13.92
C VAL A 189 -12.65 3.14 -13.62
N PRO A 190 -13.34 2.21 -12.94
CA PRO A 190 -12.90 0.83 -12.70
C PRO A 190 -12.89 0.00 -14.00
N SER A 191 -11.99 -0.97 -14.12
CA SER A 191 -12.02 -1.96 -15.22
C SER A 191 -11.35 -3.26 -14.83
N LYS A 192 -11.66 -4.35 -15.54
CA LYS A 192 -10.89 -5.59 -15.47
C LYS A 192 -9.93 -5.68 -16.65
N VAL A 193 -8.63 -5.65 -16.36
CA VAL A 193 -7.57 -5.73 -17.38
C VAL A 193 -7.03 -7.14 -17.44
N ARG A 194 -6.71 -7.61 -18.65
CA ARG A 194 -6.11 -8.91 -18.93
C ARG A 194 -4.85 -8.73 -19.76
N VAL A 195 -3.79 -9.42 -19.37
CA VAL A 195 -2.60 -9.64 -20.20
C VAL A 195 -2.55 -11.09 -20.61
N SER A 196 -2.32 -11.35 -21.90
CA SER A 196 -2.01 -12.70 -22.40
C SER A 196 -0.64 -12.72 -23.06
N LEU A 197 0.15 -13.75 -22.77
CA LEU A 197 1.38 -14.09 -23.47
C LEU A 197 1.15 -15.35 -24.30
N PHE A 198 1.51 -15.30 -25.58
CA PHE A 198 1.41 -16.41 -26.52
C PHE A 198 2.80 -17.05 -26.70
N GLY A 199 2.98 -18.26 -26.18
CA GLY A 199 4.28 -18.91 -26.00
C GLY A 199 4.84 -19.65 -27.22
N GLY A 200 4.05 -19.80 -28.30
CA GLY A 200 4.31 -20.80 -29.35
C GLY A 200 5.65 -20.73 -30.10
N VAL A 201 6.37 -19.61 -30.06
CA VAL A 201 7.71 -19.46 -30.65
C VAL A 201 8.78 -19.04 -29.63
N ILE A 202 8.39 -18.89 -28.36
CA ILE A 202 9.29 -18.51 -27.28
C ILE A 202 9.92 -19.78 -26.74
N THR A 203 11.26 -19.82 -26.70
CA THR A 203 12.00 -20.96 -26.16
C THR A 203 12.97 -20.51 -25.06
N ASP A 204 13.58 -21.45 -24.36
CA ASP A 204 14.80 -21.20 -23.58
C ASP A 204 16.06 -21.24 -24.50
N ASN A 205 17.24 -21.26 -23.89
CA ASN A 205 18.51 -21.42 -24.61
C ASN A 205 18.77 -22.88 -25.08
N ALA A 206 18.12 -23.88 -24.47
CA ALA A 206 18.23 -25.28 -24.86
C ALA A 206 17.24 -25.68 -25.98
N GLY A 207 16.31 -24.79 -26.32
CA GLY A 207 15.29 -24.93 -27.37
C GLY A 207 13.93 -25.43 -26.88
N HIS A 208 13.65 -25.52 -25.58
CA HIS A 208 12.30 -25.93 -25.13
C HIS A 208 11.31 -24.78 -25.30
N PRO A 209 10.11 -25.05 -25.82
CA PRO A 209 9.05 -24.05 -25.87
C PRO A 209 8.61 -23.67 -24.45
N LEU A 210 8.06 -22.47 -24.30
CA LEU A 210 7.39 -22.05 -23.07
C LEU A 210 6.37 -23.13 -22.64
N ARG A 211 6.43 -23.51 -21.37
CA ARG A 211 5.59 -24.56 -20.77
C ARG A 211 4.10 -24.29 -21.02
N GLU A 212 3.69 -23.04 -20.93
CA GLU A 212 2.35 -22.60 -21.28
C GLU A 212 2.27 -22.17 -22.75
N GLU A 213 1.41 -22.81 -23.55
CA GLU A 213 1.09 -22.32 -24.90
C GLU A 213 0.48 -20.91 -24.87
N ARG A 214 -0.27 -20.63 -23.81
CA ARG A 214 -0.83 -19.33 -23.49
C ARG A 214 -0.87 -19.11 -21.98
N ALA A 215 -0.19 -18.09 -21.50
CA ALA A 215 -0.31 -17.60 -20.13
C ALA A 215 -1.24 -16.39 -20.10
N SER A 216 -2.22 -16.34 -19.20
CA SER A 216 -3.14 -15.21 -19.09
C SER A 216 -3.39 -14.84 -17.64
N TYR A 217 -3.30 -13.54 -17.37
CA TYR A 217 -3.41 -12.96 -16.02
C TYR A 217 -4.43 -11.83 -16.05
N SER A 218 -5.12 -11.57 -14.94
CA SER A 218 -6.13 -10.52 -14.87
C SER A 218 -6.10 -9.75 -13.56
N TRP A 219 -6.38 -8.45 -13.64
CA TRP A 219 -6.39 -7.53 -12.49
C TRP A 219 -7.65 -6.66 -12.51
N GLU A 220 -8.10 -6.26 -11.33
CA GLU A 220 -9.02 -5.12 -11.20
C GLU A 220 -8.21 -3.83 -11.11
N VAL A 221 -8.48 -2.89 -12.01
CA VAL A 221 -8.04 -1.50 -11.92
C VAL A 221 -9.12 -0.76 -11.13
N LEU A 222 -8.80 -0.30 -9.92
CA LEU A 222 -9.75 0.37 -9.02
C LEU A 222 -9.43 1.87 -8.89
N PRO A 223 -10.39 2.73 -8.51
CA PRO A 223 -10.20 4.19 -8.41
C PRO A 223 -9.08 4.60 -7.47
N PHE A 224 -8.82 3.81 -6.42
CA PHE A 224 -7.77 4.09 -5.47
C PHE A 224 -6.74 2.97 -5.45
N ALA A 225 -5.46 3.33 -5.55
CA ALA A 225 -4.35 2.39 -5.41
C ALA A 225 -3.56 2.64 -4.14
N ARG A 226 -2.94 1.55 -3.66
CA ARG A 226 -2.10 1.59 -2.47
C ARG A 226 -0.95 2.56 -2.67
N ALA A 227 -0.69 3.41 -1.68
CA ALA A 227 0.38 4.40 -1.69
C ALA A 227 1.12 4.44 -0.35
N GLY A 228 2.41 4.77 -0.38
CA GLY A 228 3.26 4.82 0.81
C GLY A 228 3.51 3.46 1.47
N LYS A 229 4.18 3.47 2.63
CA LYS A 229 4.39 2.25 3.44
C LYS A 229 3.16 1.97 4.31
N PRO A 230 2.76 0.70 4.49
CA PRO A 230 1.70 0.33 5.41
C PRO A 230 1.99 0.88 6.82
N VAL A 231 0.94 1.27 7.53
CA VAL A 231 1.02 1.65 8.94
C VAL A 231 0.58 0.45 9.78
N PRO A 232 1.49 -0.20 10.55
CA PRO A 232 1.12 -1.27 11.47
C PRO A 232 0.02 -0.80 12.42
N LEU A 233 -1.03 -1.60 12.62
CA LEU A 233 -2.26 -1.18 13.26
C LEU A 233 -2.22 -1.18 14.77
N SER A 234 -2.89 -0.21 15.39
CA SER A 234 -4.35 -0.05 15.34
C SER A 234 -4.81 1.41 15.29
N ALA A 235 -4.78 2.03 14.11
CA ALA A 235 -5.33 3.35 13.83
C ALA A 235 -6.84 3.37 14.05
N THR A 236 -7.28 4.21 14.98
CA THR A 236 -8.66 4.30 15.46
C THR A 236 -9.33 5.61 15.03
N ALA A 237 -8.55 6.66 14.74
CA ALA A 237 -9.08 7.95 14.26
C ALA A 237 -8.09 8.71 13.37
N LEU A 238 -8.64 9.55 12.49
CA LEU A 238 -7.92 10.50 11.64
C LEU A 238 -8.46 11.91 11.86
N ALA A 239 -7.61 12.91 11.64
CA ALA A 239 -8.03 14.30 11.62
C ALA A 239 -7.24 15.07 10.56
N ARG A 240 -7.88 16.08 10.00
CA ARG A 240 -7.25 16.97 9.03
C ARG A 240 -7.90 18.35 9.06
N ARG A 241 -7.08 19.40 8.98
CA ARG A 241 -7.55 20.76 8.68
C ARG A 241 -7.68 20.92 7.15
N PRO A 242 -8.59 21.76 6.62
CA PRO A 242 -8.87 21.85 5.18
C PRO A 242 -7.64 22.05 4.27
N SER A 243 -6.59 22.72 4.75
CA SER A 243 -5.31 22.94 4.03
C SER A 243 -4.11 22.19 4.62
N GLY A 244 -4.33 21.41 5.68
CA GLY A 244 -3.27 20.76 6.45
C GLY A 244 -2.89 19.37 5.94
N ALA A 245 -1.77 18.85 6.43
CA ALA A 245 -1.45 17.43 6.25
C ALA A 245 -2.40 16.58 7.12
N PRO A 246 -2.82 15.38 6.68
CA PRO A 246 -3.59 14.49 7.53
C PRO A 246 -2.78 13.97 8.72
N TRP A 247 -3.48 13.77 9.84
CA TRP A 247 -2.97 13.22 11.09
C TRP A 247 -3.72 11.94 11.44
N SER A 248 -3.04 11.03 12.12
CA SER A 248 -3.62 9.76 12.58
C SER A 248 -3.24 9.48 14.02
N VAL A 249 -4.08 8.72 14.70
CA VAL A 249 -3.77 8.11 16.00
C VAL A 249 -4.03 6.62 15.94
N ALA A 250 -3.04 5.84 16.36
CA ALA A 250 -3.04 4.39 16.28
C ALA A 250 -2.49 3.72 17.53
N ARG A 251 -3.16 2.69 18.02
CA ARG A 251 -2.68 1.87 19.12
C ARG A 251 -1.59 0.90 18.66
N ALA A 252 -0.36 1.07 19.11
CA ALA A 252 0.76 0.20 18.75
C ALA A 252 0.56 -1.22 19.30
N SER A 253 0.60 -2.24 18.44
CA SER A 253 0.36 -3.64 18.83
C SER A 253 1.33 -4.17 19.88
N ALA A 254 2.59 -3.73 19.86
CA ALA A 254 3.63 -4.20 20.78
C ALA A 254 3.48 -3.65 22.22
N THR A 255 2.94 -2.44 22.39
CA THR A 255 2.91 -1.74 23.68
C THR A 255 1.50 -1.45 24.18
N GLY A 256 0.50 -1.54 23.31
CA GLY A 256 -0.87 -1.12 23.60
C GLY A 256 -1.06 0.39 23.75
N ALA A 257 -0.02 1.21 23.59
CA ALA A 257 -0.07 2.67 23.71
C ALA A 257 -0.57 3.33 22.41
N LEU A 258 -1.14 4.53 22.50
CA LEU A 258 -1.53 5.31 21.33
C LEU A 258 -0.33 6.07 20.76
N GLN A 259 -0.13 5.99 19.46
CA GLN A 259 0.89 6.69 18.69
C GLN A 259 0.21 7.64 17.72
N VAL A 260 0.57 8.92 17.78
CA VAL A 260 0.13 9.92 16.81
C VAL A 260 1.15 9.99 15.67
N ARG A 261 0.67 10.13 14.45
CA ARG A 261 1.50 10.29 13.25
C ARG A 261 0.99 11.44 12.40
N ARG A 262 1.89 12.05 11.63
CA ARG A 262 1.58 13.08 10.63
C ARG A 262 2.03 12.62 9.24
N TRP A 263 1.21 12.86 8.23
CA TRP A 263 1.59 12.59 6.84
C TRP A 263 2.57 13.63 6.31
N THR A 264 3.57 13.17 5.57
CA THR A 264 4.55 14.00 4.86
C THR A 264 4.71 13.49 3.43
N GLN A 265 5.45 14.21 2.58
CA GLN A 265 5.79 13.73 1.24
C GLN A 265 6.55 12.38 1.24
N ALA A 266 7.28 12.09 2.32
CA ALA A 266 8.01 10.83 2.49
C ALA A 266 7.14 9.70 3.11
N GLY A 267 5.87 9.98 3.44
CA GLY A 267 4.96 9.07 4.14
C GLY A 267 4.65 9.51 5.58
N TRP A 268 4.10 8.59 6.39
CA TRP A 268 3.82 8.86 7.81
C TRP A 268 5.08 8.93 8.65
N VAL A 269 5.12 9.91 9.53
CA VAL A 269 6.16 10.09 10.54
C VAL A 269 5.51 10.11 11.92
N ASP A 270 6.10 9.38 12.88
CA ASP A 270 5.69 9.44 14.28
C ASP A 270 5.81 10.86 14.83
N PHE A 271 4.78 11.31 15.54
CA PHE A 271 4.72 12.62 16.16
C PHE A 271 4.63 12.50 17.68
N GLY A 272 5.62 13.06 18.37
CA GLY A 272 5.72 12.98 19.83
C GLY A 272 6.01 11.55 20.32
N GLY A 273 6.06 11.40 21.65
CA GLY A 273 6.13 10.09 22.30
C GLY A 273 4.77 9.37 22.32
N PRO A 274 4.74 8.07 22.65
CA PRO A 274 3.49 7.33 22.82
C PRO A 274 2.66 7.90 23.98
N ILE A 275 1.34 7.94 23.82
CA ILE A 275 0.36 8.26 24.86
C ILE A 275 0.00 6.94 25.57
N PRO A 276 0.32 6.77 26.86
CA PRO A 276 -0.12 5.61 27.62
C PRO A 276 -1.66 5.62 27.71
N SER A 277 -2.31 4.63 27.12
CA SER A 277 -3.77 4.47 27.20
C SER A 277 -4.16 3.00 27.13
N GLY A 278 -5.13 2.59 27.97
CA GLY A 278 -5.74 1.26 27.92
C GLY A 278 -6.96 1.17 27.00
N GLY A 279 -7.38 2.30 26.39
CA GLY A 279 -8.73 2.47 25.85
C GLY A 279 -9.06 1.74 24.54
N GLN A 280 -10.35 1.54 24.29
CA GLN A 280 -10.90 0.84 23.11
C GLN A 280 -11.53 1.77 22.07
N GLY A 281 -11.99 2.96 22.47
CA GLY A 281 -12.49 4.00 21.57
C GLY A 281 -11.54 5.19 21.56
N VAL A 282 -11.26 5.77 20.38
CA VAL A 282 -10.36 6.92 20.24
C VAL A 282 -10.95 7.90 19.23
N ALA A 283 -10.84 9.20 19.53
CA ALA A 283 -11.11 10.29 18.59
C ALA A 283 -9.90 11.22 18.50
N LEU A 284 -9.67 11.79 17.32
CA LEU A 284 -8.57 12.73 17.05
C LEU A 284 -9.17 14.00 16.46
N ALA A 285 -8.69 15.15 16.94
CA ALA A 285 -8.99 16.45 16.38
C ALA A 285 -7.71 17.32 16.36
N LEU A 286 -7.71 18.37 15.55
CA LEU A 286 -6.57 19.27 15.42
C LEU A 286 -6.98 20.69 15.78
N THR A 287 -6.22 21.34 16.66
CA THR A 287 -6.31 22.79 16.90
C THR A 287 -5.98 23.59 15.63
N ARG A 288 -6.17 24.92 15.66
CA ARG A 288 -5.97 25.78 14.47
C ARG A 288 -4.52 25.79 13.99
N ASP A 289 -3.57 25.62 14.90
CA ASP A 289 -2.15 25.52 14.62
C ASP A 289 -1.66 24.06 14.45
N GLU A 290 -2.58 23.15 14.13
CA GLU A 290 -2.32 21.73 13.87
C GLU A 290 -1.74 20.94 15.05
N ARG A 291 -1.92 21.41 16.30
CA ARG A 291 -1.62 20.56 17.47
C ARG A 291 -2.70 19.52 17.67
N PRO A 292 -2.36 18.23 17.81
CA PRO A 292 -3.32 17.16 18.01
C PRO A 292 -3.94 17.17 19.42
N VAL A 293 -5.23 16.85 19.46
CA VAL A 293 -6.00 16.54 20.66
C VAL A 293 -6.59 15.15 20.47
N VAL A 294 -6.40 14.27 21.45
CA VAL A 294 -6.80 12.86 21.42
C VAL A 294 -7.75 12.61 22.59
N ALA A 295 -8.93 12.07 22.30
CA ALA A 295 -9.83 11.53 23.32
C ALA A 295 -9.79 10.00 23.28
N SER A 296 -9.77 9.35 24.43
CA SER A 296 -9.77 7.90 24.60
C SER A 296 -10.82 7.45 25.61
N LEU A 297 -11.52 6.35 25.31
CA LEU A 297 -12.40 5.65 26.24
C LEU A 297 -11.60 4.61 27.00
N GLU A 298 -11.27 4.89 28.26
CA GLU A 298 -10.39 4.10 29.12
C GLU A 298 -11.16 3.32 30.19
N ARG A 299 -10.42 2.46 30.90
CA ARG A 299 -10.89 1.74 32.09
C ARG A 299 -9.89 1.94 33.22
N ASP A 300 -10.39 2.15 34.42
CA ASP A 300 -9.57 2.14 35.64
C ASP A 300 -9.29 0.68 36.09
N PRO A 301 -8.45 0.46 37.12
CA PRO A 301 -8.15 -0.88 37.63
C PRO A 301 -9.38 -1.66 38.12
N GLU A 302 -10.41 -0.95 38.58
CA GLU A 302 -11.69 -1.50 39.03
C GLU A 302 -12.61 -1.87 37.84
N GLY A 303 -12.26 -1.43 36.63
CA GLY A 303 -12.94 -1.73 35.38
C GLY A 303 -13.95 -0.67 34.93
N GLU A 304 -14.09 0.42 35.70
CA GLU A 304 -14.96 1.55 35.42
C GLU A 304 -14.46 2.34 34.22
N LYS A 305 -15.40 2.68 33.33
CA LYS A 305 -15.08 3.38 32.08
C LYS A 305 -15.08 4.87 32.29
N PHE A 306 -14.12 5.57 31.69
CA PHE A 306 -14.07 7.03 31.67
C PHE A 306 -13.52 7.56 30.34
N VAL A 307 -13.83 8.81 30.02
CA VAL A 307 -13.22 9.50 28.87
C VAL A 307 -12.02 10.31 29.35
N ARG A 308 -10.85 10.05 28.75
CA ARG A 308 -9.64 10.88 28.91
C ARG A 308 -9.46 11.72 27.66
N VAL A 309 -9.09 12.98 27.83
CA VAL A 309 -8.68 13.85 26.71
C VAL A 309 -7.26 14.33 26.96
N THR A 310 -6.41 14.27 25.94
CA THR A 310 -5.02 14.68 25.99
C THR A 310 -4.70 15.60 24.82
N HIS A 311 -3.88 16.63 25.03
CA HIS A 311 -3.40 17.51 23.97
C HIS A 311 -1.87 17.48 23.88
N TRP A 312 -1.36 17.91 22.73
CA TRP A 312 0.05 18.23 22.59
C TRP A 312 0.31 19.69 23.01
N LYS A 313 1.22 19.88 23.97
CA LYS A 313 1.60 21.21 24.46
C LYS A 313 2.44 21.95 23.43
N GLN A 314 2.38 23.29 23.46
CA GLN A 314 3.20 24.15 22.60
C GLN A 314 4.71 23.95 22.82
N ASN A 315 5.13 23.68 24.06
CA ASN A 315 6.53 23.38 24.41
C ASN A 315 6.90 21.89 24.32
N GLY A 316 6.01 21.08 23.75
CA GLY A 316 6.22 19.64 23.57
C GLY A 316 5.71 18.79 24.74
N GLY A 317 5.38 17.55 24.42
CA GLY A 317 4.86 16.56 25.36
C GLY A 317 3.33 16.54 25.43
N TRP A 318 2.80 15.36 25.74
CA TRP A 318 1.39 15.14 25.97
C TRP A 318 0.97 15.60 27.37
N GLU A 319 -0.20 16.20 27.47
CA GLU A 319 -0.81 16.64 28.72
C GLU A 319 -2.31 16.34 28.71
N GLN A 320 -2.85 15.99 29.87
CA GLN A 320 -4.28 15.75 30.03
C GLN A 320 -5.06 17.07 30.08
N VAL A 321 -6.18 17.14 29.37
CA VAL A 321 -7.11 18.27 29.40
C VAL A 321 -8.06 18.08 30.58
N GLY A 322 -7.85 18.85 31.66
CA GLY A 322 -8.66 18.76 32.87
C GLY A 322 -8.60 17.37 33.55
N GLY A 323 -9.62 17.07 34.37
CA GLY A 323 -9.78 15.75 35.00
C GLY A 323 -10.41 14.70 34.05
N PRO A 324 -10.35 13.40 34.41
CA PRO A 324 -11.07 12.36 33.67
C PRO A 324 -12.59 12.61 33.74
N LEU A 325 -13.28 12.36 32.64
CA LEU A 325 -14.73 12.44 32.57
C LEU A 325 -15.31 11.10 33.01
N LEU A 326 -15.69 11.06 34.29
CA LEU A 326 -16.29 9.90 34.94
C LEU A 326 -17.75 9.72 34.50
N PRO A 327 -18.26 8.48 34.57
CA PRO A 327 -19.65 8.20 34.25
C PRO A 327 -20.62 8.75 35.27
N SER A 328 -21.90 8.76 34.90
CA SER A 328 -22.99 8.94 35.85
C SER A 328 -23.04 7.75 36.83
N ALA A 329 -23.56 7.98 38.04
CA ALA A 329 -23.43 7.06 39.18
C ALA A 329 -24.20 5.72 39.02
N ASP A 330 -24.93 5.52 37.93
CA ASP A 330 -25.88 4.40 37.73
C ASP A 330 -25.27 3.18 36.99
N GLY A 331 -23.97 2.91 37.20
CA GLY A 331 -23.23 1.78 36.61
C GLY A 331 -23.12 1.87 35.07
N TRP A 332 -22.63 0.86 34.34
CA TRP A 332 -22.67 0.83 32.86
C TRP A 332 -23.24 -0.48 32.30
N SER A 333 -23.90 -0.39 31.14
CA SER A 333 -24.01 -1.47 30.15
C SER A 333 -24.01 -0.85 28.74
N SER A 334 -22.92 -1.11 28.02
CA SER A 334 -22.57 -0.67 26.65
C SER A 334 -22.49 0.86 26.49
N THR A 335 -21.34 1.43 26.09
CA THR A 335 -21.07 1.59 24.65
C THR A 335 -19.63 2.04 24.36
N GLU A 336 -19.27 1.96 23.08
CA GLU A 336 -17.93 2.12 22.49
C GLU A 336 -17.88 3.34 21.54
N LYS A 337 -18.89 4.21 21.58
CA LYS A 337 -19.04 5.35 20.64
C LYS A 337 -18.60 6.64 21.32
N LEU A 338 -17.51 7.20 20.80
CA LEU A 338 -16.88 8.44 21.23
C LEU A 338 -16.66 9.33 20.02
N SER A 339 -17.03 10.60 20.12
CA SER A 339 -16.77 11.61 19.11
C SER A 339 -16.19 12.87 19.76
N MET A 340 -15.35 13.58 19.02
CA MET A 340 -14.72 14.81 19.49
C MET A 340 -14.56 15.81 18.34
N ALA A 341 -14.76 17.07 18.66
CA ALA A 341 -14.40 18.21 17.83
C ALA A 341 -13.70 19.27 18.69
N VAL A 342 -12.95 20.17 18.06
CA VAL A 342 -12.29 21.29 18.75
C VAL A 342 -12.74 22.60 18.15
N ASP A 343 -12.94 23.59 19.00
CA ASP A 343 -13.31 24.94 18.58
C ASP A 343 -12.11 25.76 18.06
N SER A 344 -12.36 27.01 17.68
CA SER A 344 -11.35 27.94 17.15
C SER A 344 -10.25 28.30 18.17
N GLN A 345 -10.54 28.17 19.48
CA GLN A 345 -9.60 28.37 20.58
C GLN A 345 -8.82 27.09 20.90
N GLY A 346 -9.19 25.97 20.28
CA GLY A 346 -8.59 24.66 20.51
C GLY A 346 -9.17 23.93 21.72
N HIS A 347 -10.30 24.40 22.27
CA HIS A 347 -10.98 23.70 23.34
C HIS A 347 -11.78 22.52 22.80
N PRO A 348 -11.59 21.31 23.34
CA PRO A 348 -12.34 20.13 22.91
C PRO A 348 -13.78 20.12 23.41
N THR A 349 -14.68 19.69 22.54
CA THR A 349 -16.01 19.17 22.86
C THR A 349 -16.03 17.68 22.59
N VAL A 350 -16.44 16.89 23.57
CA VAL A 350 -16.59 15.43 23.45
C VAL A 350 -18.03 15.02 23.62
N ALA A 351 -18.45 14.03 22.85
CA ALA A 351 -19.73 13.35 23.04
C ALA A 351 -19.53 11.85 23.07
N TRP A 352 -20.24 11.19 23.99
CA TRP A 352 -20.20 9.75 24.12
C TRP A 352 -21.57 9.21 24.51
N GLN A 353 -21.80 7.95 24.18
CA GLN A 353 -23.00 7.27 24.59
C GLN A 353 -22.77 6.64 25.97
N GLU A 354 -23.80 6.69 26.81
CA GLU A 354 -23.86 6.08 28.13
C GLU A 354 -25.23 5.43 28.30
N TYR A 355 -25.27 4.10 28.22
CA TYR A 355 -26.51 3.32 28.07
C TYR A 355 -27.43 3.86 26.95
N SER A 356 -28.56 4.43 27.36
CA SER A 356 -29.64 4.97 26.54
C SER A 356 -29.54 6.49 26.41
N THR A 357 -28.44 7.10 26.84
CA THR A 357 -28.23 8.54 26.83
C THR A 357 -26.99 8.94 26.06
N VAL A 358 -27.00 10.13 25.49
CA VAL A 358 -25.83 10.80 24.92
C VAL A 358 -25.40 11.92 25.87
N GLN A 359 -24.14 11.88 26.28
CA GLN A 359 -23.50 12.91 27.08
C GLN A 359 -22.70 13.83 26.17
N VAL A 360 -22.71 15.14 26.48
CA VAL A 360 -21.86 16.13 25.79
C VAL A 360 -21.17 17.02 26.82
N ARG A 361 -19.85 17.17 26.69
CA ARG A 361 -19.03 18.04 27.54
C ARG A 361 -18.11 18.90 26.70
N ARG A 362 -17.95 20.16 27.09
CA ARG A 362 -17.01 21.12 26.47
C ARG A 362 -15.99 21.58 27.50
N TRP A 363 -14.72 21.66 27.09
CA TRP A 363 -13.70 22.31 27.90
C TRP A 363 -13.80 23.83 27.77
N THR A 364 -13.79 24.56 28.87
CA THR A 364 -13.90 26.03 28.87
C THR A 364 -12.55 26.74 28.88
N GLY A 365 -11.45 26.00 28.91
CA GLY A 365 -10.11 26.51 29.22
C GLY A 365 -9.69 26.22 30.66
N THR A 366 -10.65 26.08 31.58
CA THR A 366 -10.39 25.84 33.02
C THR A 366 -11.15 24.66 33.61
N ALA A 367 -12.31 24.31 33.06
CA ALA A 367 -13.13 23.22 33.56
C ALA A 367 -13.92 22.53 32.43
N TRP A 368 -14.38 21.31 32.69
CA TRP A 368 -15.34 20.64 31.84
C TRP A 368 -16.76 21.12 32.19
N GLU A 369 -17.48 21.59 31.18
CA GLU A 369 -18.87 22.05 31.27
C GLU A 369 -19.81 21.05 30.58
N ALA A 370 -20.96 20.79 31.20
CA ALA A 370 -22.06 20.03 30.63
C ALA A 370 -22.86 20.86 29.62
N LEU A 371 -22.96 20.39 28.37
CA LEU A 371 -23.85 21.01 27.39
C LEU A 371 -25.26 20.44 27.51
N GLY A 372 -25.98 20.93 28.52
CA GLY A 372 -27.34 20.49 28.84
C GLY A 372 -27.41 19.18 29.63
N ALA A 373 -28.63 18.71 29.84
CA ALA A 373 -28.89 17.39 30.45
C ALA A 373 -28.53 16.25 29.46
N PRO A 374 -28.32 15.02 29.95
CA PRO A 374 -28.14 13.86 29.08
C PRO A 374 -29.29 13.74 28.07
N ILE A 375 -28.96 13.49 26.81
CA ILE A 375 -29.94 13.40 25.72
C ILE A 375 -30.44 11.95 25.64
N GLY A 376 -31.75 11.76 25.77
CA GLY A 376 -32.38 10.44 25.77
C GLY A 376 -32.59 9.88 27.18
N ASP A 377 -33.32 8.77 27.24
CA ASP A 377 -33.65 8.06 28.47
C ASP A 377 -34.01 6.59 28.16
N PHE A 378 -34.44 5.82 29.16
CA PHE A 378 -34.81 4.42 28.97
C PHE A 378 -35.97 4.21 27.97
N LEU A 379 -36.92 5.14 27.90
CA LEU A 379 -38.07 5.09 26.98
C LEU A 379 -37.73 5.65 25.60
N ASN A 380 -36.78 6.58 25.54
CA ASN A 380 -36.32 7.26 24.34
C ASN A 380 -34.79 7.13 24.19
N PRO A 381 -34.27 5.91 23.96
CA PRO A 381 -32.84 5.68 23.96
C PRO A 381 -32.16 6.42 22.81
N ALA A 382 -31.09 7.16 23.15
CA ALA A 382 -30.20 7.85 22.22
C ALA A 382 -28.86 7.13 22.08
N ALA A 383 -28.28 7.17 20.88
CA ALA A 383 -27.07 6.45 20.52
C ALA A 383 -26.29 7.13 19.37
N ASN A 384 -25.11 6.58 19.07
CA ASN A 384 -24.26 6.98 17.93
C ASN A 384 -24.00 8.49 17.82
N PRO A 385 -23.50 9.16 18.89
CA PRO A 385 -23.26 10.59 18.83
C PRO A 385 -22.08 10.94 17.92
N VAL A 386 -22.25 11.97 17.11
CA VAL A 386 -21.17 12.61 16.34
C VAL A 386 -21.23 14.11 16.57
N VAL A 387 -20.13 14.70 17.03
CA VAL A 387 -20.01 16.14 17.22
C VAL A 387 -19.14 16.78 16.15
N ALA A 388 -19.55 17.97 15.72
CA ALA A 388 -18.75 18.90 14.93
C ALA A 388 -18.84 20.30 15.57
N VAL A 389 -17.89 21.17 15.24
CA VAL A 389 -17.93 22.58 15.64
C VAL A 389 -17.90 23.43 14.39
N ASP A 390 -18.86 24.35 14.28
CA ASP A 390 -18.97 25.23 13.11
C ASP A 390 -18.00 26.41 13.18
N SER A 391 -17.94 27.22 12.12
CA SER A 391 -17.05 28.39 12.04
C SER A 391 -17.32 29.48 13.09
N ARG A 392 -18.43 29.39 13.83
CA ARG A 392 -18.85 30.30 14.91
C ARG A 392 -18.68 29.68 16.30
N ASP A 393 -17.94 28.58 16.41
CA ASP A 393 -17.72 27.84 17.66
C ASP A 393 -19.01 27.29 18.31
N ARG A 394 -20.06 27.08 17.51
CA ARG A 394 -21.27 26.38 17.96
C ARG A 394 -21.08 24.89 17.79
N VAL A 395 -21.53 24.13 18.78
CA VAL A 395 -21.48 22.67 18.75
C VAL A 395 -22.67 22.14 17.97
N VAL A 396 -22.39 21.39 16.91
CA VAL A 396 -23.38 20.64 16.15
C VAL A 396 -23.29 19.17 16.57
N LEU A 397 -24.41 18.59 16.97
CA LEU A 397 -24.51 17.19 17.39
C LEU A 397 -25.48 16.46 16.46
N ALA A 398 -25.05 15.33 15.92
CA ALA A 398 -25.93 14.33 15.32
C ALA A 398 -25.99 13.09 16.22
N TYR A 399 -27.16 12.48 16.33
CA TYR A 399 -27.36 11.25 17.10
C TYR A 399 -28.58 10.48 16.57
N SER A 400 -28.63 9.17 16.80
CA SER A 400 -29.84 8.39 16.59
C SER A 400 -30.65 8.31 17.89
N MET A 401 -31.98 8.33 17.79
CA MET A 401 -32.85 8.18 18.95
C MET A 401 -34.14 7.45 18.56
N LYS A 402 -34.57 6.53 19.42
CA LYS A 402 -35.89 5.91 19.32
C LYS A 402 -36.89 6.78 20.05
N LEU A 403 -37.95 7.21 19.37
CA LEU A 403 -39.03 7.95 20.03
C LEU A 403 -40.13 7.00 20.48
N GLN A 404 -40.56 7.08 21.74
CA GLN A 404 -41.67 6.29 22.27
C GLN A 404 -42.96 6.51 21.47
N SER A 405 -43.21 7.74 21.02
CA SER A 405 -44.41 8.13 20.27
C SER A 405 -44.56 7.45 18.91
N THR A 406 -43.44 7.05 18.28
CA THR A 406 -43.45 6.40 16.95
C THR A 406 -42.93 4.98 17.00
N SER A 407 -42.22 4.58 18.07
CA SER A 407 -41.44 3.36 18.18
C SER A 407 -40.33 3.19 17.13
N TYR A 408 -40.07 4.20 16.30
CA TYR A 408 -39.06 4.16 15.24
C TYR A 408 -37.81 4.94 15.64
N MET A 409 -36.68 4.46 15.13
CA MET A 409 -35.40 5.16 15.22
C MET A 409 -35.34 6.31 14.20
N ARG A 410 -34.87 7.48 14.62
CA ARG A 410 -34.64 8.65 13.76
C ARG A 410 -33.25 9.24 14.01
N VAL A 411 -32.70 9.94 13.03
CA VAL A 411 -31.50 10.77 13.19
C VAL A 411 -31.92 12.19 13.52
N PHE A 412 -31.37 12.73 14.60
CA PHE A 412 -31.55 14.11 15.01
C PHE A 412 -30.26 14.88 14.79
N VAL A 413 -30.39 16.15 14.43
CA VAL A 413 -29.28 17.10 14.42
C VAL A 413 -29.69 18.31 15.24
N GLN A 414 -28.82 18.71 16.16
CA GLN A 414 -29.05 19.85 17.04
C GLN A 414 -27.81 20.75 17.09
N VAL A 415 -28.03 22.03 17.34
CA VAL A 415 -26.98 23.02 17.59
C VAL A 415 -27.12 23.53 19.01
N TRP A 416 -26.02 23.53 19.75
CA TRP A 416 -25.95 24.15 21.06
C TRP A 416 -25.75 25.65 20.89
N GLN A 417 -26.75 26.42 21.31
CA GLN A 417 -26.73 27.88 21.29
C GLN A 417 -27.54 28.44 22.46
N ASP A 418 -27.05 29.52 23.06
CA ASP A 418 -27.74 30.22 24.15
C ASP A 418 -28.15 29.32 25.33
N GLY A 419 -27.28 28.36 25.67
CA GLY A 419 -27.50 27.43 26.78
C GLY A 419 -28.55 26.34 26.52
N THR A 420 -28.98 26.16 25.26
CA THR A 420 -29.99 25.16 24.89
C THR A 420 -29.66 24.46 23.58
N TRP A 421 -30.16 23.24 23.41
CA TRP A 421 -30.11 22.52 22.14
C TRP A 421 -31.28 22.94 21.25
N THR A 422 -30.97 23.45 20.05
CA THR A 422 -31.97 23.80 19.03
C THR A 422 -31.89 22.80 17.87
N ALA A 423 -33.03 22.28 17.41
CA ALA A 423 -33.08 21.35 16.28
C ALA A 423 -32.68 22.00 14.95
N VAL A 424 -31.91 21.27 14.14
CA VAL A 424 -31.61 21.61 12.75
C VAL A 424 -32.61 20.88 11.86
N GLY A 425 -33.72 21.53 11.58
CA GLY A 425 -34.82 20.96 10.80
C GLY A 425 -35.53 19.79 11.47
N ALA A 426 -36.29 19.05 10.66
CA ALA A 426 -36.96 17.83 11.10
C ALA A 426 -35.97 16.68 11.28
N SER A 427 -36.32 15.72 12.15
CA SER A 427 -35.59 14.46 12.27
C SER A 427 -35.63 13.67 10.97
N LEU A 428 -34.54 12.97 10.64
CA LEU A 428 -34.41 12.16 9.45
C LEU A 428 -34.65 10.67 9.75
N GLY A 429 -34.99 9.90 8.72
CA GLY A 429 -35.20 8.45 8.81
C GLY A 429 -36.50 8.01 8.16
N GLY A 430 -36.60 6.76 7.69
CA GLY A 430 -37.84 6.16 7.20
C GLY A 430 -38.91 5.92 8.29
N GLU A 431 -40.18 5.77 7.89
CA GLU A 431 -41.31 5.63 8.83
C GLU A 431 -41.46 4.25 9.48
N ARG A 432 -40.51 3.31 9.30
CA ARG A 432 -40.61 1.96 9.89
C ARG A 432 -39.29 1.41 10.41
N VAL A 433 -38.29 2.26 10.62
CA VAL A 433 -36.91 1.85 10.94
C VAL A 433 -36.82 1.21 12.33
N SER A 434 -36.40 -0.05 12.38
CA SER A 434 -36.31 -0.84 13.61
C SER A 434 -34.97 -0.62 14.35
N SER A 435 -33.89 -0.34 13.63
CA SER A 435 -32.64 0.16 14.19
C SER A 435 -31.94 1.15 13.26
N LEU A 436 -31.18 2.08 13.83
CA LEU A 436 -30.27 2.98 13.14
C LEU A 436 -28.86 2.72 13.65
N ASP A 437 -27.98 2.30 12.75
CA ASP A 437 -26.58 2.05 13.06
C ASP A 437 -25.71 3.04 12.28
N GLU A 438 -24.57 3.42 12.87
CA GLU A 438 -23.55 4.28 12.24
C GLU A 438 -24.09 5.61 11.68
N VAL A 439 -24.08 6.65 12.51
CA VAL A 439 -24.28 8.03 12.07
C VAL A 439 -22.91 8.63 11.76
N ALA A 440 -22.77 9.32 10.63
CA ALA A 440 -21.61 10.12 10.30
C ALA A 440 -22.05 11.56 9.98
N LEU A 441 -21.29 12.55 10.47
CA LEU A 441 -21.53 13.97 10.30
C LEU A 441 -20.23 14.68 9.92
N VAL A 442 -20.31 15.54 8.92
CA VAL A 442 -19.30 16.57 8.63
C VAL A 442 -20.00 17.90 8.34
N LEU A 443 -19.28 19.01 8.49
CA LEU A 443 -19.76 20.33 8.10
C LEU A 443 -19.12 20.74 6.78
N GLY A 444 -19.93 21.26 5.86
CA GLY A 444 -19.44 21.92 4.66
C GLY A 444 -18.73 23.25 4.98
N PRO A 445 -18.04 23.86 4.00
CA PRO A 445 -17.40 25.17 4.17
C PRO A 445 -18.40 26.30 4.48
N ASP A 446 -19.69 26.07 4.26
CA ASP A 446 -20.82 26.94 4.60
C ASP A 446 -21.45 26.62 5.97
N ASP A 447 -20.77 25.84 6.80
CA ASP A 447 -21.26 25.28 8.08
C ASP A 447 -22.50 24.38 7.95
N ALA A 448 -22.91 24.03 6.74
CA ALA A 448 -24.08 23.19 6.53
C ALA A 448 -23.76 21.72 6.89
N PRO A 449 -24.56 21.08 7.76
CA PRO A 449 -24.41 19.65 8.05
C PRO A 449 -24.61 18.75 6.82
N ILE A 450 -23.70 17.78 6.67
CA ILE A 450 -23.80 16.68 5.72
C ILE A 450 -23.79 15.38 6.53
N LEU A 451 -24.79 14.53 6.29
CA LEU A 451 -25.01 13.30 7.02
C LEU A 451 -24.94 12.07 6.12
N ALA A 452 -24.48 10.97 6.70
CA ALA A 452 -24.69 9.61 6.23
C ALA A 452 -25.15 8.74 7.39
N TRP A 453 -26.07 7.80 7.13
CA TRP A 453 -26.56 6.87 8.15
C TRP A 453 -27.06 5.56 7.55
N ASN A 454 -27.01 4.47 8.34
CA ASN A 454 -27.63 3.20 7.95
C ASN A 454 -28.96 2.99 8.67
N GLU A 455 -30.02 2.81 7.88
CA GLU A 455 -31.32 2.35 8.36
C GLU A 455 -31.41 0.84 8.27
N ARG A 456 -31.95 0.22 9.31
CA ARG A 456 -32.31 -1.19 9.29
C ARG A 456 -33.82 -1.35 9.41
N PHE A 457 -34.39 -1.99 8.41
CA PHE A 457 -35.75 -2.50 8.46
C PHE A 457 -35.75 -3.98 8.07
N ASN A 458 -36.11 -4.30 6.82
CA ASN A 458 -36.01 -5.66 6.27
C ASN A 458 -34.61 -5.94 5.70
N GLU A 459 -33.97 -4.90 5.18
CA GLU A 459 -32.59 -4.86 4.70
C GLU A 459 -31.92 -3.59 5.25
N ASP A 460 -30.59 -3.59 5.34
CA ASP A 460 -29.82 -2.40 5.69
C ASP A 460 -29.79 -1.44 4.49
N GLN A 461 -29.94 -0.14 4.72
CA GLN A 461 -30.01 0.88 3.67
C GLN A 461 -29.17 2.10 4.06
N LEU A 462 -28.22 2.47 3.20
CA LEU A 462 -27.33 3.60 3.39
C LEU A 462 -27.94 4.85 2.75
N PHE A 463 -28.19 5.86 3.58
CA PHE A 463 -28.74 7.14 3.18
C PHE A 463 -27.73 8.28 3.37
N VAL A 464 -27.91 9.32 2.58
CA VAL A 464 -27.23 10.61 2.74
C VAL A 464 -28.22 11.76 2.64
N SER A 465 -27.92 12.84 3.35
CA SER A 465 -28.62 14.11 3.21
C SER A 465 -27.70 15.27 3.58
N ARG A 466 -28.01 16.45 3.03
CA ARG A 466 -27.32 17.70 3.32
C ARG A 466 -28.34 18.77 3.67
N TRP A 467 -28.03 19.56 4.69
CA TRP A 467 -28.80 20.74 5.01
C TRP A 467 -28.55 21.83 3.96
N ALA A 468 -29.62 22.40 3.41
CA ALA A 468 -29.52 23.51 2.46
C ALA A 468 -30.82 24.31 2.47
N ASN A 469 -30.73 25.63 2.32
CA ASN A 469 -31.90 26.50 2.16
C ASN A 469 -32.94 26.36 3.29
N GLY A 470 -32.50 26.16 4.53
CA GLY A 470 -33.37 26.04 5.70
C GLY A 470 -34.13 24.71 5.82
N ALA A 471 -33.79 23.70 5.02
CA ALA A 471 -34.35 22.37 5.12
C ALA A 471 -33.31 21.28 4.82
N TRP A 472 -33.61 20.04 5.20
CA TRP A 472 -32.86 18.89 4.71
C TRP A 472 -33.23 18.61 3.26
N ALA A 473 -32.23 18.37 2.41
CA ALA A 473 -32.49 17.74 1.12
C ALA A 473 -33.15 16.37 1.35
N SER A 474 -34.07 15.98 0.45
CA SER A 474 -34.71 14.67 0.53
C SER A 474 -33.64 13.58 0.68
N PRO A 475 -33.72 12.71 1.71
CA PRO A 475 -32.75 11.64 1.91
C PRO A 475 -32.58 10.81 0.64
N ARG A 476 -31.35 10.70 0.17
CA ARG A 476 -31.03 9.86 -0.99
C ARG A 476 -30.58 8.50 -0.48
N LEU A 477 -31.28 7.45 -0.93
CA LEU A 477 -30.78 6.08 -0.83
C LEU A 477 -29.56 5.94 -1.76
N LEU A 478 -28.38 5.72 -1.20
CA LEU A 478 -27.19 5.41 -1.98
C LEU A 478 -27.11 3.94 -2.34
N ARG A 479 -27.52 3.06 -1.41
CA ARG A 479 -27.35 1.62 -1.56
C ARG A 479 -28.19 0.83 -0.55
N THR A 480 -28.55 -0.39 -0.94
CA THR A 480 -29.10 -1.43 -0.06
C THR A 480 -28.04 -2.49 0.27
N GLY A 481 -28.18 -3.15 1.42
CA GLY A 481 -27.22 -4.10 1.97
C GLY A 481 -26.36 -3.51 3.11
N LYS A 482 -25.80 -4.40 3.91
CA LYS A 482 -25.05 -4.05 5.13
C LYS A 482 -23.81 -3.22 4.80
N SER A 483 -23.81 -1.99 5.32
CA SER A 483 -22.69 -1.05 5.25
C SER A 483 -22.12 -0.86 6.63
N LEU A 484 -20.79 -0.86 6.74
CA LEU A 484 -20.06 -0.71 8.00
C LEU A 484 -18.95 0.33 7.87
N ASN A 485 -18.50 0.88 9.00
CA ASN A 485 -17.43 1.85 9.10
C ASN A 485 -17.66 3.09 8.22
N LEU A 486 -18.88 3.66 8.28
CA LEU A 486 -19.16 4.93 7.58
C LEU A 486 -18.14 6.00 7.97
N SER A 487 -17.52 6.61 6.96
CA SER A 487 -16.58 7.70 7.13
C SER A 487 -16.85 8.80 6.12
N LEU A 488 -17.05 10.02 6.62
CA LEU A 488 -17.24 11.23 5.82
C LEU A 488 -16.04 12.15 5.97
N ALA A 489 -15.64 12.76 4.86
CA ALA A 489 -14.70 13.86 4.85
C ALA A 489 -15.15 14.91 3.83
N THR A 490 -14.91 16.19 4.12
CA THR A 490 -15.19 17.30 3.22
C THR A 490 -13.94 18.15 3.04
N ASP A 491 -13.66 18.57 1.80
CA ASP A 491 -12.55 19.47 1.50
C ASP A 491 -12.96 20.96 1.58
N ALA A 492 -11.99 21.86 1.41
CA ALA A 492 -12.23 23.30 1.48
C ALA A 492 -13.20 23.83 0.39
N ASN A 493 -13.37 23.09 -0.70
CA ASN A 493 -14.25 23.44 -1.81
C ASN A 493 -15.65 22.85 -1.64
N GLY A 494 -15.92 22.13 -0.55
CA GLY A 494 -17.20 21.48 -0.29
C GLY A 494 -17.38 20.13 -0.97
N ARG A 495 -16.35 19.58 -1.62
CA ARG A 495 -16.38 18.20 -2.14
C ARG A 495 -16.37 17.26 -0.95
N THR A 496 -17.32 16.33 -0.91
CA THR A 496 -17.43 15.37 0.19
C THR A 496 -17.22 13.96 -0.29
N LEU A 497 -16.40 13.20 0.40
CA LEU A 497 -16.17 11.78 0.19
C LEU A 497 -16.85 11.00 1.31
N LEU A 498 -17.74 10.08 0.95
CA LEU A 498 -18.26 9.04 1.82
C LEU A 498 -17.55 7.73 1.49
N ALA A 499 -17.03 7.04 2.51
CA ALA A 499 -16.46 5.70 2.39
C ALA A 499 -17.11 4.72 3.38
N TRP A 500 -17.25 3.47 2.97
CA TRP A 500 -17.77 2.39 3.81
C TRP A 500 -17.29 1.02 3.33
N VAL A 501 -17.44 0.01 4.18
CA VAL A 501 -17.16 -1.40 3.88
C VAL A 501 -18.47 -2.14 3.69
N MET A 502 -18.50 -3.03 2.70
CA MET A 502 -19.62 -3.94 2.51
C MET A 502 -19.31 -5.32 3.07
N VAL A 503 -20.26 -5.89 3.82
CA VAL A 503 -20.21 -7.32 4.16
C VAL A 503 -20.94 -8.09 3.08
N VAL A 504 -20.18 -8.63 2.13
CA VAL A 504 -20.70 -9.65 1.21
C VAL A 504 -20.75 -10.97 1.99
N PRO A 505 -21.86 -11.74 1.96
CA PRO A 505 -21.90 -13.08 2.55
C PRO A 505 -20.70 -13.88 2.07
N ALA A 506 -20.00 -14.54 3.00
CA ALA A 506 -18.73 -15.20 2.75
C ALA A 506 -18.85 -16.31 1.71
N GLU A 507 -18.70 -15.96 0.44
CA GLU A 507 -18.18 -16.89 -0.55
C GLU A 507 -16.68 -17.04 -0.28
N VAL A 508 -16.25 -18.26 -0.01
CA VAL A 508 -14.88 -18.61 0.39
C VAL A 508 -13.90 -18.02 -0.64
N GLY A 509 -13.12 -17.02 -0.23
CA GLY A 509 -12.07 -16.42 -1.06
C GLY A 509 -12.28 -14.95 -1.48
N HIS A 510 -13.42 -14.33 -1.21
CA HIS A 510 -13.62 -12.91 -1.55
C HIS A 510 -13.08 -11.96 -0.46
N GLN A 511 -12.19 -11.06 -0.87
CA GLN A 511 -11.72 -9.95 -0.03
C GLN A 511 -12.85 -8.92 0.15
N SER A 512 -12.99 -8.35 1.35
CA SER A 512 -13.91 -7.23 1.57
C SER A 512 -13.51 -6.04 0.71
N LYS A 513 -14.50 -5.32 0.17
CA LYS A 513 -14.30 -4.13 -0.66
C LYS A 513 -14.71 -2.88 0.11
N VAL A 514 -13.92 -1.83 -0.03
CA VAL A 514 -14.27 -0.47 0.36
C VAL A 514 -15.00 0.18 -0.80
N TYR A 515 -16.12 0.81 -0.51
CA TYR A 515 -16.94 1.54 -1.46
C TYR A 515 -16.87 3.03 -1.15
N THR A 516 -17.08 3.86 -2.17
CA THR A 516 -17.19 5.31 -2.01
C THR A 516 -18.35 5.90 -2.80
N ALA A 517 -18.83 7.05 -2.33
CA ALA A 517 -19.71 7.96 -3.04
C ALA A 517 -19.23 9.39 -2.80
N ARG A 518 -19.47 10.28 -3.76
CA ARG A 518 -18.96 11.67 -3.74
C ARG A 518 -20.10 12.65 -3.79
N PHE A 519 -20.02 13.73 -3.03
CA PHE A 519 -20.91 14.88 -3.21
C PHE A 519 -20.13 16.01 -3.89
N GLU A 520 -20.53 16.32 -5.12
CA GLU A 520 -19.93 17.38 -5.93
C GLU A 520 -21.03 18.08 -6.72
N GLN A 521 -20.89 19.40 -6.89
CA GLN A 521 -21.83 20.21 -7.68
C GLN A 521 -23.31 20.04 -7.27
N GLY A 522 -23.57 19.85 -5.98
CA GLY A 522 -24.93 19.72 -5.43
C GLY A 522 -25.54 18.32 -5.54
N THR A 523 -24.79 17.32 -6.00
CA THR A 523 -25.31 15.96 -6.20
C THR A 523 -24.36 14.89 -5.68
N TRP A 524 -24.93 13.78 -5.21
CA TRP A 524 -24.15 12.58 -4.88
C TRP A 524 -23.86 11.74 -6.14
N SER A 525 -22.71 11.09 -6.21
CA SER A 525 -22.45 10.01 -7.17
C SER A 525 -23.11 8.72 -6.69
N ASP A 526 -23.23 7.74 -7.58
CA ASP A 526 -23.57 6.39 -7.17
C ASP A 526 -22.39 5.73 -6.43
N ALA A 527 -22.72 4.68 -5.69
CA ALA A 527 -21.76 3.87 -4.95
C ALA A 527 -20.82 3.08 -5.88
N ALA A 528 -19.53 3.34 -5.81
CA ALA A 528 -18.50 2.64 -6.59
C ALA A 528 -17.51 1.89 -5.68
N VAL A 529 -17.00 0.75 -6.14
CA VAL A 529 -15.87 0.08 -5.49
C VAL A 529 -14.65 0.98 -5.60
N ALA A 530 -13.97 1.22 -4.48
CA ALA A 530 -12.83 2.12 -4.39
C ALA A 530 -11.51 1.37 -4.26
N CYS A 531 -11.42 0.41 -3.34
CA CYS A 531 -10.26 -0.44 -3.11
C CYS A 531 -10.66 -1.70 -2.33
N VAL A 532 -9.69 -2.59 -2.07
CA VAL A 532 -9.85 -3.75 -1.19
C VAL A 532 -9.59 -3.36 0.26
N GLY A 533 -10.47 -3.79 1.18
CA GLY A 533 -10.27 -3.61 2.62
C GLY A 533 -11.49 -3.96 3.48
N TYR A 534 -11.23 -4.14 4.78
CA TYR A 534 -12.18 -4.48 5.85
C TYR A 534 -12.57 -3.27 6.71
N GLY A 535 -11.93 -2.12 6.49
CA GLY A 535 -12.18 -0.85 7.19
C GLY A 535 -12.00 0.30 6.22
N SER A 536 -12.63 1.44 6.51
CA SER A 536 -12.52 2.63 5.66
C SER A 536 -12.51 3.90 6.50
N ILE A 537 -11.53 4.76 6.25
CA ILE A 537 -11.54 6.14 6.73
C ILE A 537 -11.28 7.06 5.54
N ALA A 538 -12.24 7.92 5.24
CA ALA A 538 -12.19 8.90 4.17
C ALA A 538 -11.38 10.13 4.60
N THR A 539 -10.61 10.69 3.66
CA THR A 539 -9.94 11.98 3.83
C THR A 539 -9.57 12.56 2.46
N PHE A 540 -8.90 13.71 2.47
CA PHE A 540 -8.35 14.35 1.28
C PHE A 540 -6.88 14.72 1.53
N SER A 541 -6.06 14.69 0.49
CA SER A 541 -4.71 15.28 0.50
C SER A 541 -4.77 16.80 0.49
N GLN A 542 -3.61 17.45 0.57
CA GLN A 542 -3.49 18.91 0.59
C GLN A 542 -4.04 19.60 -0.66
N ASP A 543 -3.86 18.98 -1.83
CA ASP A 543 -4.40 19.42 -3.12
C ASP A 543 -5.87 19.03 -3.31
N GLY A 544 -6.49 18.39 -2.31
CA GLY A 544 -7.89 17.96 -2.36
C GLY A 544 -8.11 16.70 -3.19
N THR A 545 -7.10 15.84 -3.36
CA THR A 545 -7.27 14.50 -3.93
C THR A 545 -7.88 13.56 -2.89
N PRO A 546 -8.96 12.81 -3.22
CA PRO A 546 -9.52 11.79 -2.34
C PRO A 546 -8.49 10.76 -1.87
N MET A 547 -8.57 10.41 -0.59
CA MET A 547 -7.73 9.40 0.04
C MET A 547 -8.56 8.50 0.93
N LEU A 548 -8.17 7.23 1.00
CA LEU A 548 -8.75 6.22 1.88
C LEU A 548 -7.67 5.58 2.73
N TRP A 549 -8.05 5.29 3.96
CA TRP A 549 -7.31 4.40 4.84
C TRP A 549 -8.11 3.12 4.98
N ALA A 550 -7.55 2.01 4.52
CA ALA A 550 -8.25 0.73 4.55
C ALA A 550 -7.46 -0.34 5.29
N ASN A 551 -8.15 -1.06 6.19
CA ASN A 551 -7.60 -2.24 6.84
C ASN A 551 -7.54 -3.38 5.82
N THR A 552 -6.36 -3.91 5.51
CA THR A 552 -6.24 -5.01 4.53
C THR A 552 -6.19 -6.41 5.16
N GLY A 553 -6.50 -6.54 6.46
CA GLY A 553 -6.49 -7.82 7.19
C GLY A 553 -5.09 -8.27 7.61
N THR A 554 -4.06 -7.50 7.29
CA THR A 554 -2.65 -7.77 7.60
C THR A 554 -2.21 -7.24 8.98
N GLY A 555 -3.15 -6.74 9.79
CA GLY A 555 -2.82 -5.98 10.99
C GLY A 555 -2.15 -4.64 10.67
N SER A 556 -2.43 -4.06 9.50
CA SER A 556 -2.01 -2.72 9.07
C SER A 556 -3.15 -2.00 8.33
N TYR A 557 -3.25 -0.66 8.42
CA TYR A 557 -4.06 0.10 7.45
C TYR A 557 -3.11 0.57 6.37
N ASP A 558 -3.57 0.41 5.15
CA ASP A 558 -2.90 0.91 3.98
C ASP A 558 -3.55 2.20 3.52
N MET A 559 -2.70 3.10 3.05
CA MET A 559 -3.19 4.27 2.35
C MET A 559 -3.57 3.86 0.94
N PHE A 560 -4.69 4.38 0.48
CA PHE A 560 -5.05 4.39 -0.91
C PHE A 560 -5.29 5.83 -1.33
N ILE A 561 -4.71 6.22 -2.47
CA ILE A 561 -4.92 7.53 -3.08
C ILE A 561 -5.61 7.34 -4.42
N GLU A 562 -6.56 8.23 -4.73
CA GLU A 562 -7.16 8.25 -6.05
C GLU A 562 -6.09 8.60 -7.10
N HIS A 563 -6.06 7.86 -8.22
CA HIS A 563 -5.02 8.02 -9.24
C HIS A 563 -5.53 8.38 -10.63
#